data_AF-A0A242PBM6-F1
#
_entry.id   AF-A0A242PBM6-F1
#
_cell.length_a   1.000
_cell.length_b   1.000
_cell.length_c   1.000
_cell.angle_alpha   90.00
_cell.angle_beta   90.00
_cell.angle_gamma   90.00
#
_symmetry.space_group_name_H-M   'P 1'
#
loop_
_entity.id
_entity.type
_entity.pdbx_description
1 polymer ?
#
loop_
_entity_poly.entity_id
_entity_poly.type
_entity_poly.pdbx_seq_one_letter_code
_entity_poly.pdbx_strand_id
1 'polypeptide(L)' 'MIPLNAIHNAQDRENLAKMSPMGKIGNPQNIVHAVVYLTQSEFVTGMTMIVDGGSSTGV' A
#
# COMPACT_ATOMS: atom_id res chain seq x y z
N MET A 1 1.71 -14.44 5.43
CA MET A 1 0.54 -13.82 4.78
C MET A 1 -0.67 -14.08 5.67
N ILE A 2 -1.26 -13.05 6.26
CA ILE A 2 -2.51 -13.19 7.02
C ILE A 2 -3.62 -13.42 5.99
N PRO A 3 -4.44 -14.47 6.12
CA PRO A 3 -5.47 -14.76 5.13
C PRO A 3 -6.57 -13.68 5.21
N LEU A 4 -7.13 -13.27 4.07
CA LEU A 4 -8.04 -12.12 3.96
C LEU A 4 -9.30 -12.25 4.84
N ASN A 5 -9.65 -13.49 5.18
CA ASN A 5 -10.71 -13.92 6.10
C ASN A 5 -10.26 -14.01 7.57
N ALA A 6 -9.18 -13.32 7.96
CA ALA A 6 -8.78 -13.15 9.37
C ALA A 6 -8.91 -11.70 9.85
N ILE A 7 -9.40 -10.78 8.99
CA ILE A 7 -9.66 -9.38 9.36
C ILE A 7 -11.10 -9.23 9.83
N HIS A 8 -11.40 -9.69 11.04
CA HIS A 8 -12.79 -9.74 11.52
C HIS A 8 -13.09 -8.69 12.59
N ASN A 9 -12.07 -8.06 13.19
CA ASN A 9 -12.25 -7.05 14.22
C ASN A 9 -11.30 -5.84 14.06
N ALA A 10 -11.48 -4.83 14.92
CA ALA A 10 -10.68 -3.61 14.91
C ALA A 10 -9.20 -3.85 15.26
N GLN A 11 -8.91 -4.81 16.15
CA GLN A 11 -7.55 -5.16 16.56
C GLN A 11 -6.77 -5.78 15.39
N ASP A 12 -7.40 -6.64 14.60
CA ASP A 12 -6.79 -7.26 13.42
C ASP A 12 -6.41 -6.19 12.39
N ARG A 13 -7.29 -5.19 12.19
CA ARG A 13 -7.03 -4.05 11.30
C ARG A 13 -5.88 -3.19 11.82
N GLU A 14 -5.81 -2.95 13.12
CA GLU A 14 -4.72 -2.20 13.73
C GLU A 14 -3.38 -2.93 13.58
N ASN A 15 -3.38 -4.25 13.80
CA ASN A 15 -2.18 -5.09 13.64
C ASN A 15 -1.70 -5.10 12.19
N LEU A 16 -2.61 -5.19 11.22
CA LEU A 16 -2.29 -5.08 9.81
C LEU A 16 -1.73 -3.72 9.43
N ALA A 17 -2.29 -2.65 9.97
CA ALA A 17 -1.80 -1.29 9.72
C ALA A 17 -0.33 -1.14 10.18
N LYS A 18 0.05 -1.78 11.30
CA LYS A 18 1.42 -1.79 11.85
C LYS A 18 2.42 -2.60 11.01
N MET A 19 1.98 -3.43 10.07
CA MET A 19 2.88 -4.17 9.16
C MET A 19 3.46 -3.30 8.03
N SER A 20 3.08 -2.03 8.00
CA SER A 20 3.53 -1.04 7.04
C SER A 20 4.16 0.13 7.80
N PRO A 21 5.29 0.69 7.36
CA PRO A 21 5.89 1.88 7.97
C PRO A 21 4.92 3.06 8.11
N MET A 22 3.96 3.18 7.18
CA MET A 22 2.94 4.22 7.25
C MET A 22 1.88 3.99 8.34
N GLY A 23 1.87 2.85 9.01
CA GLY A 23 0.96 2.54 10.11
C GLY A 23 -0.51 2.54 9.69
N LYS A 24 -0.80 2.31 8.40
CA LYS A 24 -2.14 2.47 7.80
C LYS A 24 -2.40 1.38 6.76
N ILE A 25 -3.65 0.94 6.71
CA ILE A 25 -4.15 0.10 5.61
C ILE A 25 -4.39 1.01 4.40
N GLY A 26 -3.77 0.67 3.27
CA GLY A 26 -3.99 1.36 2.01
C GLY A 26 -5.45 1.24 1.55
N ASN A 27 -5.89 2.22 0.77
CA ASN A 27 -7.20 2.22 0.14
C ASN A 27 -7.05 2.41 -1.39
N PRO A 28 -8.10 2.13 -2.19
CA PRO A 28 -8.03 2.26 -3.64
C PRO A 28 -7.57 3.63 -4.15
N GLN A 29 -7.87 4.72 -3.41
CA GLN A 29 -7.46 6.07 -3.79
C GLN A 29 -5.94 6.25 -3.78
N ASN A 30 -5.21 5.48 -2.97
CA ASN A 30 -3.74 5.49 -2.98
C ASN A 30 -3.18 5.04 -4.34
N ILE A 31 -3.81 4.06 -4.98
CA ILE A 31 -3.43 3.60 -6.32
C ILE A 31 -3.81 4.64 -7.38
N VAL A 32 -5.01 5.23 -7.28
CA VAL A 32 -5.47 6.28 -8.20
C VAL A 32 -4.46 7.43 -8.26
N HIS A 33 -4.02 7.92 -7.11
CA HIS A 33 -3.05 9.02 -7.06
C HIS A 33 -1.68 8.63 -7.64
N ALA A 34 -1.21 7.40 -7.41
CA ALA A 34 0.05 6.91 -7.99
C ALA A 34 -0.03 6.81 -9.52
N VAL A 35 -1.16 6.34 -10.06
CA VAL A 35 -1.40 6.31 -11.51
C VAL A 35 -1.42 7.72 -12.08
N VAL A 36 -2.18 8.64 -11.49
CA VAL A 36 -2.21 10.04 -11.93
C VAL A 36 -0.80 10.66 -11.95
N TYR A 37 -0.01 10.42 -10.91
CA TYR A 37 1.38 10.86 -10.85
C TYR A 37 2.21 10.30 -12.03
N LEU A 38 2.13 8.99 -12.30
CA LEU A 38 2.83 8.37 -13.42
C LEU A 38 2.38 8.91 -14.78
N THR A 39 1.08 9.19 -14.96
CA THR A 39 0.56 9.73 -16.23
C THR A 39 1.03 11.15 -16.53
N GLN A 40 1.55 11.86 -15.53
CA GLN A 40 2.11 13.21 -15.69
C GLN A 40 3.61 13.20 -15.99
N SER A 41 4.26 12.02 -16.03
CA SER A 41 5.69 11.91 -16.25
C SER A 41 6.03 11.56 -17.70
N GLU A 42 6.74 12.44 -18.40
CA GLU A 42 7.11 12.24 -19.81
C GLU A 42 8.38 11.40 -20.02
N PHE A 43 9.18 11.18 -18.98
CA PHE A 43 10.50 10.55 -19.08
C PHE A 43 10.69 9.35 -18.14
N VAL A 44 9.61 8.88 -17.51
CA VAL A 44 9.63 7.66 -16.67
C VAL A 44 9.00 6.52 -17.46
N THR A 45 9.77 5.45 -17.66
CA THR A 45 9.32 4.24 -18.35
C THR A 45 10.06 3.01 -17.82
N GLY A 46 9.51 1.81 -18.07
CA GLY A 46 10.15 0.53 -17.74
C GLY A 46 10.34 0.23 -16.26
N MET A 47 9.62 0.94 -15.38
CA MET A 47 9.76 0.80 -13.92
C MET A 47 8.50 0.24 -13.25
N THR A 48 8.67 -0.34 -12.07
CA THR A 48 7.58 -0.76 -11.18
C THR A 48 7.52 0.19 -9.99
N MET A 49 6.38 0.86 -9.79
CA MET A 49 6.14 1.72 -8.64
C MET A 49 5.45 0.94 -7.52
N ILE A 50 6.07 0.87 -6.35
CA ILE A 50 5.52 0.19 -5.17
C ILE A 50 4.59 1.15 -4.42
N VAL A 51 3.34 0.73 -4.19
CA VAL A 51 2.29 1.53 -3.53
C VAL A 51 1.62 0.71 -2.43
N ASP A 52 2.36 0.48 -1.34
CA ASP A 52 1.97 -0.45 -0.26
C ASP A 52 2.21 0.13 1.16
N GLY A 53 2.39 1.45 1.24
CA GLY A 53 2.76 2.15 2.47
C GLY A 53 4.15 1.81 3.02
N GLY A 54 4.96 1.09 2.25
CA GLY A 54 6.28 0.60 2.64
C GLY A 54 6.30 -0.83 3.19
N SER A 55 5.21 -1.60 3.12
CA SER A 55 5.19 -2.95 3.69
C SER A 55 6.20 -3.92 3.04
N SER A 56 6.60 -3.67 1.79
CA SER A 56 7.66 -4.43 1.11
C SER A 56 9.09 -4.06 1.56
N THR A 57 9.27 -3.04 2.39
CA THR A 57 10.62 -2.57 2.79
C THR A 57 11.28 -3.42 3.88
N GLY A 58 10.51 -4.28 4.56
CA GLY A 58 11.04 -5.25 5.53
C GLY A 58 11.45 -4.67 6.89
N VAL A 59 11.06 -3.42 7.19
CA VAL A 59 11.19 -2.80 8.53
C VAL A 59 9.93 -2.95 9.37
#